data_AF-A0A6H1ZV52-F1
#
_entry.id   AF-A0A6H1ZV52-F1
#
_cell.length_a   1.000
_cell.length_b   1.000
_cell.length_c   1.000
_cell.angle_alpha   90.00
_cell.angle_beta   90.00
_cell.angle_gamma   90.00
#
_symmetry.space_group_name_H-M   'P 1'
#
loop_
_entity.id
_entity.type
_entity.pdbx_description
1 polymer ?
#
loop_
_entity_poly.entity_id
_entity_poly.type
_entity_poly.pdbx_seq_one_letter_code
_entity_poly.pdbx_strand_id
1 'polypeptide(L)'
;MAFPQAWEEVALVSISKFSSTTGTCQTIEANVMTDTVDLPEPDYPGESIPNLAGGRIWKQSPQEDGEFTLEFYPRMLEKSFIITAIDGDATTITVNTGAVVNGFAAGDLVNIDGTTNYNGTYTIATISDAYIFTIASTAHNAAAESTGQASHCNTGLFQHFAGGTHDTTEPLTTDTTWGAGIDRTRDRFRVAIMWTDDVNVTSANNVTSATDSTAMRFVALSCRMISHKASFTDKILKVTATFKYPAMNKAGDVKMFRWESTNDGDTSPLLVLPPYDDDDSYT
;
A
#
# COMPACT_ATOMS: atom_id res chain seq x y z
N MET A 1 -9.72 -7.87 -30.02
CA MET A 1 -8.74 -8.11 -28.94
C MET A 1 -9.56 -8.70 -27.81
N ALA A 2 -9.40 -9.99 -27.50
CA ALA A 2 -10.11 -10.59 -26.37
C ALA A 2 -9.54 -9.95 -25.10
N PHE A 3 -10.41 -9.50 -24.20
CA PHE A 3 -9.95 -9.06 -22.89
C PHE A 3 -9.33 -10.27 -22.19
N PRO A 4 -8.15 -10.15 -21.56
CA PRO A 4 -7.57 -11.24 -20.80
C PRO A 4 -8.55 -11.69 -19.71
N GLN A 5 -8.77 -13.00 -19.55
CA GLN A 5 -9.57 -13.55 -18.44
C GLN A 5 -9.13 -13.03 -17.06
N ALA A 6 -7.88 -12.57 -16.96
CA ALA A 6 -7.31 -11.98 -15.75
C ALA A 6 -7.94 -10.65 -15.29
N TRP A 7 -8.78 -10.01 -16.12
CA TRP A 7 -9.47 -8.78 -15.73
C TRP A 7 -10.89 -9.02 -15.19
N GLU A 8 -11.35 -10.27 -15.17
CA GLU A 8 -12.79 -10.54 -15.03
C GLU A 8 -13.26 -10.72 -13.58
N GLU A 9 -12.40 -11.08 -12.61
CA GLU A 9 -12.89 -11.45 -11.27
C GLU A 9 -12.30 -10.66 -10.11
N VAL A 10 -10.97 -10.51 -10.03
CA VAL A 10 -10.31 -9.95 -8.84
C VAL A 10 -9.19 -9.00 -9.23
N ALA A 11 -9.07 -7.89 -8.51
CA ALA A 11 -7.90 -7.03 -8.52
C ALA A 11 -7.18 -7.05 -7.16
N LEU A 12 -5.87 -6.90 -7.20
CA LEU A 12 -5.03 -6.67 -6.02
C LEU A 12 -5.12 -5.19 -5.63
N VAL A 13 -5.24 -4.91 -4.35
CA VAL A 13 -5.27 -3.54 -3.81
C VAL A 13 -4.21 -3.40 -2.73
N SER A 14 -3.36 -2.39 -2.87
CA SER A 14 -2.41 -1.98 -1.84
C SER A 14 -2.73 -0.57 -1.38
N ILE A 15 -3.03 -0.39 -0.09
CA ILE A 15 -3.31 0.90 0.54
C ILE A 15 -2.17 1.22 1.48
N SER A 16 -1.28 2.12 1.06
CA SER A 16 -0.11 2.53 1.83
C SER A 16 -0.36 3.88 2.50
N LYS A 17 -0.31 3.96 3.83
CA LYS A 17 -0.40 5.25 4.54
C LYS A 17 0.91 6.00 4.40
N PHE A 18 0.83 7.31 4.17
CA PHE A 18 1.96 8.22 4.19
C PHE A 18 2.63 8.20 5.57
N SER A 19 3.96 8.14 5.57
CA SER A 19 4.74 8.38 6.78
C SER A 19 5.92 9.29 6.48
N SER A 20 6.02 10.39 7.21
CA SER A 20 7.19 11.26 7.19
C SER A 20 8.39 10.64 7.91
N THR A 21 8.21 9.50 8.57
CA THR A 21 9.29 8.74 9.19
C THR A 21 9.61 7.55 8.29
N THR A 22 10.75 7.64 7.61
CA THR A 22 11.28 6.56 6.77
C THR A 22 11.20 5.23 7.51
N GLY A 23 10.60 4.22 6.88
CA GLY A 23 10.45 2.91 7.50
C GLY A 23 9.38 2.85 8.59
N THR A 24 8.14 3.24 8.29
CA THR A 24 6.94 2.70 8.98
C THR A 24 6.00 2.07 7.94
N CYS A 25 5.97 0.74 7.91
CA CYS A 25 5.21 -0.08 6.98
C CYS A 25 3.76 -0.03 7.43
N GLN A 26 2.96 0.69 6.69
CA GLN A 26 1.52 0.69 6.85
C GLN A 26 0.98 0.50 5.45
N THR A 27 1.07 -0.73 4.94
CA THR A 27 0.43 -1.12 3.69
C THR A 27 -0.58 -2.21 4.00
N ILE A 28 -1.85 -1.95 3.70
CA ILE A 28 -2.87 -2.98 3.70
C ILE A 28 -2.92 -3.59 2.30
N GLU A 29 -2.77 -4.90 2.26
CA GLU A 29 -3.00 -5.69 1.06
C GLU A 29 -4.39 -6.31 1.12
N ALA A 30 -5.14 -6.14 0.03
CA ALA A 30 -6.50 -6.62 -0.08
C ALA A 30 -6.79 -7.13 -1.49
N ASN A 31 -7.87 -7.89 -1.60
CA ASN A 31 -8.45 -8.26 -2.88
C ASN A 31 -9.80 -7.52 -3.02
N VAL A 32 -10.08 -7.02 -4.22
CA VAL A 32 -11.36 -6.39 -4.57
C VAL A 32 -11.98 -7.10 -5.77
N MET A 33 -13.31 -7.20 -5.79
CA MET A 33 -14.03 -7.69 -6.97
C MET A 33 -14.12 -6.57 -8.01
N THR A 34 -13.85 -6.88 -9.27
CA THR A 34 -13.72 -5.89 -10.35
C THR A 34 -15.02 -5.16 -10.66
N ASP A 35 -16.17 -5.80 -10.42
CA ASP A 35 -17.51 -5.23 -10.58
C ASP A 35 -17.84 -4.12 -9.57
N THR A 36 -17.07 -4.03 -8.48
CA THR A 36 -17.23 -2.99 -7.46
C THR A 36 -16.26 -1.82 -7.60
N VAL A 37 -15.30 -1.89 -8.52
CA VAL A 37 -14.28 -0.86 -8.71
C VAL A 37 -14.79 0.20 -9.68
N ASP A 38 -15.09 1.39 -9.17
CA ASP A 38 -15.37 2.58 -9.96
C ASP A 38 -14.23 3.58 -9.83
N LEU A 39 -13.58 3.90 -10.96
CA LEU A 39 -12.40 4.76 -11.05
C LEU A 39 -12.68 5.93 -12.01
N PRO A 40 -13.55 6.88 -11.65
CA PRO A 40 -13.72 8.07 -12.46
C PRO A 40 -12.41 8.87 -12.44
N GLU A 41 -11.94 9.21 -13.63
CA GLU A 41 -10.89 10.22 -13.76
C GLU A 41 -11.47 11.58 -13.35
N PRO A 42 -10.68 12.48 -12.73
CA PRO A 42 -11.20 13.77 -12.36
C PRO A 42 -11.53 14.58 -13.62
N ASP A 43 -12.68 15.25 -13.62
CA ASP A 43 -13.17 15.99 -14.79
C ASP A 43 -12.17 17.05 -15.25
N TYR A 44 -12.03 17.22 -16.57
CA TYR A 44 -11.18 18.25 -17.18
C TYR A 44 -12.04 19.41 -17.72
N PRO A 45 -12.58 20.30 -16.85
CA PRO A 45 -13.52 21.33 -17.26
C PRO A 45 -12.83 22.35 -18.19
N GLY A 46 -13.13 22.23 -19.48
CA GLY A 46 -12.74 23.18 -20.52
C GLY A 46 -13.97 23.86 -21.09
N GLU A 47 -13.99 25.19 -21.05
CA GLU A 47 -15.03 25.99 -21.68
C GLU A 47 -14.46 26.76 -22.87
N SER A 48 -15.17 26.74 -24.00
CA SER A 48 -14.82 27.51 -25.18
C SER A 48 -15.73 28.73 -25.31
N ILE A 49 -15.21 29.91 -25.01
CA ILE A 49 -15.97 31.18 -25.06
C ILE A 49 -15.80 31.81 -26.46
N PRO A 50 -16.85 31.97 -27.28
CA PRO A 50 -16.74 32.64 -28.57
C PRO A 50 -16.42 34.14 -28.39
N ASN A 51 -15.56 34.69 -29.23
CA ASN A 51 -15.24 36.11 -29.24
C ASN A 51 -15.94 36.85 -30.41
N LEU A 52 -16.06 38.17 -30.30
CA LEU A 52 -16.73 39.01 -31.30
C LEU A 52 -16.00 39.07 -32.66
N ALA A 53 -14.73 38.65 -32.71
CA ALA A 53 -13.91 38.62 -33.92
C ALA A 53 -13.98 37.28 -34.67
N GLY A 54 -14.88 36.37 -34.28
CA GLY A 54 -15.05 35.06 -34.94
C GLY A 54 -14.09 33.96 -34.49
N GLY A 55 -13.36 34.18 -33.38
CA GLY A 55 -12.52 33.17 -32.71
C GLY A 55 -13.15 32.62 -31.43
N ARG A 56 -12.41 31.76 -30.71
CA ARG A 56 -12.78 31.18 -29.41
C ARG A 56 -11.63 31.33 -28.42
N ILE A 57 -11.94 31.68 -27.18
CA ILE A 57 -11.02 31.68 -26.05
C ILE A 57 -11.24 30.39 -25.28
N TRP A 58 -10.18 29.60 -25.10
CA TRP A 58 -10.21 28.41 -24.25
C TRP A 58 -9.97 28.81 -22.80
N LYS A 59 -10.95 28.53 -21.93
CA LYS A 59 -10.85 28.73 -20.49
C LYS A 59 -10.78 27.36 -19.82
N GLN A 60 -9.68 27.12 -19.12
CA GLN A 60 -9.53 25.94 -18.25
C GLN A 60 -9.96 26.34 -16.85
N SER A 61 -10.92 25.61 -16.29
CA SER A 61 -11.24 25.70 -14.87
C SER A 61 -10.32 24.76 -14.07
N PRO A 62 -10.13 25.00 -12.77
CA PRO A 62 -9.43 24.07 -11.91
C PRO A 62 -10.05 22.67 -12.01
N GLN A 63 -9.19 21.66 -12.10
CA GLN A 63 -9.62 20.26 -12.10
C GLN A 63 -10.17 19.89 -10.72
N GLU A 64 -11.26 19.12 -10.68
CA GLU A 64 -11.83 18.63 -9.43
C GLU A 64 -10.97 17.49 -8.85
N ASP A 65 -11.16 17.18 -7.57
CA ASP A 65 -10.55 16.01 -6.96
C ASP A 65 -11.15 14.74 -7.56
N GLY A 66 -10.33 13.73 -7.81
CA GLY A 66 -10.83 12.41 -8.16
C GLY A 66 -11.40 11.70 -6.93
N GLU A 67 -12.37 10.83 -7.14
CA GLU A 67 -13.02 10.06 -6.08
C GLU A 67 -13.20 8.62 -6.55
N PHE A 68 -12.88 7.64 -5.71
CA PHE A 68 -13.17 6.24 -6.00
C PHE A 68 -13.59 5.50 -4.75
N THR A 69 -14.41 4.46 -4.94
CA THR A 69 -14.89 3.58 -3.87
C THR A 69 -14.44 2.16 -4.13
N LEU A 70 -13.91 1.52 -3.09
CA LEU A 70 -13.49 0.12 -3.11
C LEU A 70 -14.30 -0.68 -2.10
N GLU A 71 -14.75 -1.85 -2.52
CA GLU A 71 -15.27 -2.87 -1.64
C GLU A 71 -14.26 -4.03 -1.56
N PHE A 72 -13.48 -4.07 -0.50
CA PHE A 72 -12.38 -5.00 -0.40
C PHE A 72 -12.47 -5.91 0.82
N TYR A 73 -11.79 -7.04 0.69
CA TYR A 73 -11.60 -8.02 1.74
C TYR A 73 -10.15 -7.90 2.22
N PRO A 74 -9.90 -7.37 3.43
CA PRO A 74 -8.56 -7.26 3.96
C PRO A 74 -7.94 -8.65 4.04
N ARG A 75 -6.79 -8.84 3.41
CA ARG A 75 -6.00 -10.05 3.64
C ARG A 75 -5.13 -9.77 4.84
N MET A 76 -5.72 -9.89 6.03
CA MET A 76 -4.95 -9.77 7.27
C MET A 76 -4.07 -11.02 7.40
N LEU A 77 -2.91 -10.96 6.77
CA LEU A 77 -1.80 -11.86 7.03
C LEU A 77 -0.96 -11.20 8.13
N GLU A 78 -1.46 -11.25 9.37
CA GLU A 78 -0.56 -11.14 10.50
C GLU A 78 0.27 -12.42 10.50
N LYS A 79 1.39 -12.37 9.78
CA LYS A 79 2.33 -13.47 9.68
C LYS A 79 3.45 -13.15 10.66
N SER A 80 3.38 -13.79 11.82
CA SER A 80 4.49 -13.85 12.77
C SER A 80 5.26 -15.15 12.55
N PHE A 81 6.58 -15.08 12.65
CA PHE A 81 7.49 -16.23 12.64
C PHE A 81 8.21 -16.31 13.94
N ILE A 82 8.63 -17.52 14.28
CA ILE A 82 9.55 -17.73 15.37
C ILE A 82 10.96 -17.58 14.80
N ILE A 83 11.72 -16.68 15.40
CA ILE A 83 13.14 -16.54 15.11
C ILE A 83 13.84 -17.76 15.71
N THR A 84 14.58 -18.50 14.88
CA THR A 84 15.36 -19.66 15.29
C THR A 84 16.82 -19.32 15.52
N ALA A 85 17.32 -18.26 14.88
CA ALA A 85 18.66 -17.74 15.10
C ALA A 85 18.77 -16.27 14.65
N ILE A 86 19.55 -15.48 15.38
CA ILE A 86 20.11 -14.20 14.95
C ILE A 86 21.62 -14.33 15.10
N ASP A 87 22.38 -14.11 14.03
CA ASP A 87 23.83 -14.20 14.10
C ASP A 87 24.44 -13.07 14.95
N GLY A 88 25.55 -13.37 15.60
CA GLY A 88 26.29 -12.40 16.41
C GLY A 88 27.05 -11.36 15.57
N ASP A 89 26.86 -11.33 14.26
CA ASP A 89 27.29 -10.20 13.41
C ASP A 89 26.16 -9.22 13.11
N ALA A 90 24.97 -9.49 13.64
CA ALA A 90 23.92 -8.52 13.84
C ALA A 90 23.18 -8.13 12.54
N THR A 91 23.15 -9.00 11.54
CA THR A 91 22.31 -8.71 10.37
C THR A 91 21.47 -9.89 9.93
N THR A 92 21.89 -11.14 10.11
CA THR A 92 21.16 -12.29 9.57
C THR A 92 20.21 -12.89 10.59
N ILE A 93 18.95 -13.01 10.19
CA ILE A 93 17.87 -13.58 10.98
C ILE A 93 17.34 -14.80 10.25
N THR A 94 17.36 -15.94 10.94
CA THR A 94 16.76 -17.18 10.48
C THR A 94 15.42 -17.40 11.19
N VAL A 95 14.38 -17.72 10.43
CA VAL A 95 13.04 -17.98 10.92
C VAL A 95 12.58 -19.42 10.64
N ASN A 96 11.66 -19.93 11.45
CA ASN A 96 11.17 -21.32 11.33
C ASN A 96 10.21 -21.57 10.16
N THR A 97 9.56 -20.52 9.66
CA THR A 97 8.65 -20.54 8.52
C THR A 97 9.14 -19.50 7.51
N GLY A 98 9.20 -19.87 6.25
CA GLY A 98 9.95 -19.09 5.29
C GLY A 98 9.50 -17.63 5.17
N ALA A 99 10.37 -16.66 5.46
CA ALA A 99 10.22 -15.24 5.18
C ALA A 99 9.62 -14.93 3.79
N VAL A 100 10.14 -15.54 2.70
CA VAL A 100 9.62 -15.32 1.33
C VAL A 100 8.20 -15.86 1.15
N VAL A 101 7.94 -17.07 1.67
CA VAL A 101 6.60 -17.70 1.65
C VAL A 101 5.58 -16.83 2.38
N ASN A 102 6.08 -15.97 3.26
CA ASN A 102 5.30 -15.11 4.10
C ASN A 102 5.16 -13.68 3.60
N GLY A 103 5.65 -13.40 2.40
CA GLY A 103 5.41 -12.15 1.69
C GLY A 103 6.33 -11.01 2.12
N PHE A 104 7.36 -11.29 2.93
CA PHE A 104 8.41 -10.32 3.17
C PHE A 104 9.24 -10.13 1.89
N ALA A 105 9.60 -8.89 1.62
CA ALA A 105 10.52 -8.46 0.58
C ALA A 105 11.64 -7.58 1.19
N ALA A 106 12.74 -7.43 0.45
CA ALA A 106 13.74 -6.43 0.79
C ALA A 106 13.12 -5.02 0.74
N GLY A 107 13.38 -4.21 1.75
CA GLY A 107 12.76 -2.90 1.96
C GLY A 107 11.55 -2.92 2.90
N ASP A 108 10.95 -4.09 3.15
CA ASP A 108 9.85 -4.20 4.11
C ASP A 108 10.35 -3.97 5.54
N LEU A 109 9.41 -3.64 6.41
CA LEU A 109 9.71 -3.63 7.84
C LEU A 109 9.29 -4.89 8.53
N VAL A 110 10.09 -5.24 9.53
CA VAL A 110 9.86 -6.32 10.45
C VAL A 110 9.90 -5.79 11.87
N ASN A 111 8.88 -6.10 12.65
CA ASN A 111 8.93 -5.99 14.11
C ASN A 111 9.59 -7.24 14.64
N ILE A 112 10.67 -7.07 15.38
CA ILE A 112 11.32 -8.13 16.13
C ILE A 112 10.98 -7.92 17.60
N ASP A 113 10.47 -8.98 18.24
CA ASP A 113 10.05 -8.96 19.64
C ASP A 113 10.50 -10.24 20.37
N GLY A 114 10.55 -10.19 21.71
CA GLY A 114 10.92 -11.34 22.53
C GLY A 114 12.40 -11.74 22.46
N THR A 115 13.25 -10.87 21.91
CA THR A 115 14.72 -10.96 21.92
C THR A 115 15.28 -10.15 23.10
N THR A 116 16.58 -10.28 23.40
CA THR A 116 17.25 -9.44 24.41
C THR A 116 17.82 -8.16 23.80
N ASN A 117 18.32 -8.23 22.57
CA ASN A 117 19.16 -7.21 21.93
C ASN A 117 18.56 -6.62 20.65
N TYR A 118 17.50 -7.23 20.10
CA TYR A 118 16.95 -6.91 18.79
C TYR A 118 15.48 -6.51 18.86
N ASN A 119 14.93 -6.13 20.02
CA ASN A 119 13.54 -5.71 20.08
C ASN A 119 13.39 -4.35 19.40
N GLY A 120 12.51 -4.26 18.41
CA GLY A 120 12.26 -3.04 17.66
C GLY A 120 11.76 -3.28 16.24
N THR A 121 11.65 -2.19 15.49
CA THR A 121 11.25 -2.22 14.08
C THR A 121 12.48 -2.00 13.21
N TYR A 122 12.68 -2.88 12.23
CA TYR A 122 13.84 -2.87 11.35
C TYR A 122 13.41 -2.96 9.89
N THR A 123 14.18 -2.34 9.01
CA THR A 123 14.05 -2.56 7.56
C THR A 123 14.81 -3.81 7.16
N ILE A 124 14.19 -4.69 6.39
CA ILE A 124 14.84 -5.86 5.78
C ILE A 124 15.74 -5.37 4.66
N ALA A 125 17.04 -5.63 4.78
CA ALA A 125 18.02 -5.28 3.76
C ALA A 125 18.00 -6.28 2.60
N THR A 126 18.05 -7.58 2.91
CA THR A 126 18.04 -8.64 1.89
C THR A 126 17.26 -9.84 2.37
N ILE A 127 16.78 -10.66 1.44
CA ILE A 127 16.23 -11.98 1.72
C ILE A 127 17.08 -12.97 0.92
N SER A 128 17.90 -13.75 1.62
CA SER A 128 18.89 -14.61 0.98
C SER A 128 18.30 -15.94 0.56
N ASP A 129 17.31 -16.44 1.29
CA ASP A 129 16.53 -17.61 0.92
C ASP A 129 15.13 -17.58 1.53
N ALA A 130 14.41 -18.70 1.45
CA ALA A 130 13.07 -18.79 1.99
C ALA A 130 13.02 -18.48 3.49
N TYR A 131 14.02 -18.78 4.31
CA TYR A 131 14.00 -18.72 5.78
C TYR A 131 14.94 -17.69 6.39
N ILE A 132 15.74 -17.02 5.56
CA ILE A 132 16.79 -16.12 6.03
C ILE A 132 16.60 -14.74 5.41
N PHE A 133 16.56 -13.73 6.26
CA PHE A 133 16.61 -12.34 5.85
C PHE A 133 17.66 -11.59 6.65
N THR A 134 18.11 -10.45 6.13
CA THR A 134 18.96 -9.54 6.86
C THR A 134 18.27 -8.23 7.18
N ILE A 135 18.64 -7.56 8.27
CA ILE A 135 18.16 -6.21 8.61
C ILE A 135 19.21 -5.15 8.23
N ALA A 136 18.75 -3.96 7.84
CA ALA A 136 19.60 -2.86 7.37
C ALA A 136 20.27 -2.06 8.51
N SER A 137 19.76 -2.16 9.74
CA SER A 137 20.28 -1.41 10.88
C SER A 137 21.49 -2.12 11.49
N THR A 138 22.56 -1.40 11.77
CA THR A 138 23.69 -1.88 12.60
C THR A 138 23.63 -1.35 14.03
N ALA A 139 22.57 -0.60 14.39
CA ALA A 139 22.45 0.09 15.67
C ALA A 139 21.77 -0.78 16.73
N HIS A 140 22.34 -1.96 16.99
CA HIS A 140 21.89 -2.87 18.04
C HIS A 140 23.09 -3.68 18.56
N ASN A 141 22.91 -4.38 19.68
CA ASN A 141 23.99 -5.16 20.27
C ASN A 141 24.18 -6.47 19.50
N ALA A 142 25.36 -6.66 18.92
CA ALA A 142 25.75 -7.81 18.08
C ALA A 142 25.96 -9.12 18.86
N ALA A 143 25.08 -9.42 19.81
CA ALA A 143 25.07 -10.72 20.47
C ALA A 143 24.20 -11.68 19.66
N ALA A 144 24.62 -12.95 19.54
CA ALA A 144 23.79 -13.96 18.90
C ALA A 144 22.56 -14.29 19.76
N GLU A 145 21.43 -14.56 19.12
CA GLU A 145 20.19 -14.99 19.79
C GLU A 145 19.58 -16.20 19.10
N SER A 146 18.71 -16.93 19.82
CA SER A 146 18.09 -18.17 19.32
C SER A 146 16.58 -18.23 19.56
N THR A 147 16.01 -17.12 20.02
CA THR A 147 14.59 -16.98 20.34
C THR A 147 14.13 -15.59 19.94
N GLY A 148 12.83 -15.46 19.69
CA GLY A 148 12.18 -14.20 19.36
C GLY A 148 11.08 -14.44 18.36
N GLN A 149 10.39 -13.38 17.99
CA GLN A 149 9.43 -13.39 16.91
C GLN A 149 9.72 -12.25 15.96
N ALA A 150 9.54 -12.53 14.68
CA ALA A 150 9.55 -11.54 13.61
C ALA A 150 8.12 -11.45 13.07
N SER A 151 7.53 -10.26 13.06
CA SER A 151 6.18 -10.04 12.55
C SER A 151 6.15 -8.87 11.59
N HIS A 152 5.18 -8.86 10.67
CA HIS A 152 4.92 -7.67 9.87
C HIS A 152 4.46 -6.53 10.79
N CYS A 153 4.81 -5.30 10.46
CA CYS A 153 4.29 -4.10 11.15
C CYS A 153 2.81 -3.82 10.81
N ASN A 154 1.98 -4.86 10.69
CA ASN A 154 0.61 -4.70 10.24
C ASN A 154 -0.25 -4.23 11.41
N THR A 155 -0.65 -2.97 11.33
CA THR A 155 -1.63 -2.37 12.24
C THR A 155 -3.00 -2.90 11.80
N GLY A 156 -3.82 -3.41 12.71
CA GLY A 156 -5.12 -3.96 12.35
C GLY A 156 -5.90 -2.97 11.47
N LEU A 157 -6.69 -3.45 10.51
CA LEU A 157 -7.38 -2.63 9.49
C LEU A 157 -7.96 -1.31 10.03
N PHE A 158 -8.61 -1.38 11.20
CA PHE A 158 -9.24 -0.21 11.80
C PHE A 158 -8.22 0.88 12.18
N GLN A 159 -7.09 0.50 12.77
CA GLN A 159 -6.05 1.44 13.19
C GLN A 159 -5.38 2.11 12.00
N HIS A 160 -5.21 1.37 10.91
CA HIS A 160 -4.67 1.91 9.67
C HIS A 160 -5.47 3.12 9.15
N PHE A 161 -6.78 3.14 9.40
CA PHE A 161 -7.68 4.22 8.99
C PHE A 161 -8.05 5.21 10.10
N ALA A 162 -7.82 4.88 11.37
CA ALA A 162 -8.28 5.67 12.50
C ALA A 162 -7.49 6.97 12.72
N GLY A 163 -6.28 7.09 12.14
CA GLY A 163 -5.38 8.22 12.39
C GLY A 163 -4.67 8.15 13.73
N GLY A 164 -3.67 9.01 13.90
CA GLY A 164 -2.93 9.15 15.18
C GLY A 164 -1.86 8.09 15.44
N THR A 165 -1.45 8.00 16.71
CA THR A 165 -0.49 7.00 17.19
C THR A 165 -1.18 5.64 17.26
N HIS A 166 -0.56 4.62 16.70
CA HIS A 166 -1.07 3.26 16.76
C HIS A 166 -1.12 2.76 18.19
N ASP A 167 -2.25 2.15 18.56
CA ASP A 167 -2.36 1.39 19.79
C ASP A 167 -1.64 0.05 19.57
N THR A 168 -0.60 -0.22 20.37
CA THR A 168 0.17 -1.46 20.31
C THR A 168 -0.21 -2.40 21.46
N THR A 169 -1.28 -2.10 22.20
CA THR A 169 -1.71 -2.86 23.37
C THR A 169 -2.91 -3.72 23.01
N GLU A 170 -2.77 -5.04 23.17
CA GLU A 170 -3.87 -5.97 22.93
C GLU A 170 -4.78 -6.10 24.16
N PRO A 171 -6.12 -6.08 24.00
CA PRO A 171 -6.85 -5.95 22.74
C PRO A 171 -6.80 -4.53 22.17
N LEU A 172 -6.59 -4.39 20.85
CA LEU A 172 -6.61 -3.09 20.19
C LEU A 172 -7.95 -2.39 20.42
N THR A 173 -7.92 -1.17 20.96
CA THR A 173 -9.13 -0.37 21.19
C THR A 173 -9.15 0.90 20.36
N THR A 174 -10.35 1.32 19.96
CA THR A 174 -10.51 2.67 19.41
C THR A 174 -10.29 3.66 20.55
N ASP A 175 -9.31 4.54 20.41
CA ASP A 175 -9.12 5.62 21.37
C ASP A 175 -10.38 6.51 21.39
N THR A 176 -11.06 6.54 22.54
CA THR A 176 -12.27 7.35 22.78
C THR A 176 -11.97 8.62 23.56
N THR A 177 -10.70 8.93 23.88
CA THR A 177 -10.32 10.09 24.69
C THR A 177 -10.33 11.41 23.92
N TRP A 178 -10.47 11.35 22.60
CA TRP A 178 -10.57 12.51 21.71
C TRP A 178 -11.78 13.38 22.09
N GLY A 179 -11.55 14.69 22.23
CA GLY A 179 -12.62 15.64 22.45
C GLY A 179 -13.67 15.59 21.33
N ALA A 180 -14.93 15.85 21.67
CA ALA A 180 -15.99 15.94 20.66
C ALA A 180 -15.66 17.06 19.64
N GLY A 181 -15.36 16.70 18.38
CA GLY A 181 -14.97 17.65 17.34
C GLY A 181 -14.32 17.00 16.11
N ILE A 182 -14.01 17.81 15.09
CA ILE A 182 -13.29 17.40 13.87
C ILE A 182 -11.78 17.45 14.15
N ASP A 183 -11.27 16.57 15.02
CA ASP A 183 -9.85 16.62 15.41
C ASP A 183 -9.14 15.29 15.17
N ARG A 184 -9.44 14.66 14.02
CA ARG A 184 -8.55 13.63 13.48
C ARG A 184 -7.66 14.29 12.45
N THR A 185 -6.36 14.32 12.71
CA THR A 185 -5.35 14.46 11.66
C THR A 185 -5.64 13.37 10.66
N ARG A 186 -6.25 13.73 9.52
CA ARG A 186 -6.48 12.76 8.46
C ARG A 186 -5.12 12.31 7.97
N ASP A 187 -5.01 11.03 7.70
CA ASP A 187 -3.84 10.49 7.04
C ASP A 187 -3.95 10.68 5.54
N ARG A 188 -2.81 10.55 4.87
CA ARG A 188 -2.72 10.45 3.41
C ARG A 188 -2.42 9.01 3.07
N PHE A 189 -2.94 8.57 1.93
CA PHE A 189 -2.73 7.22 1.43
C PHE A 189 -2.28 7.27 -0.02
N ARG A 190 -1.40 6.33 -0.38
CA ARG A 190 -1.31 5.84 -1.74
C ARG A 190 -2.23 4.65 -1.87
N VAL A 191 -3.03 4.61 -2.91
CA VAL A 191 -3.83 3.44 -3.27
C VAL A 191 -3.40 2.97 -4.65
N ALA A 192 -2.93 1.73 -4.71
CA ALA A 192 -2.62 1.03 -5.96
C ALA A 192 -3.63 -0.10 -6.17
N ILE A 193 -4.20 -0.18 -7.37
CA ILE A 193 -5.14 -1.23 -7.78
C ILE A 193 -4.57 -1.87 -9.03
N MET A 194 -4.37 -3.19 -9.00
CA MET A 194 -3.75 -3.91 -10.10
C MET A 194 -4.54 -5.14 -10.52
N TRP A 195 -4.79 -5.22 -11.81
CA TRP A 195 -5.28 -6.41 -12.51
C TRP A 195 -4.09 -7.06 -13.19
N THR A 196 -3.86 -8.35 -12.94
CA THR A 196 -2.72 -9.07 -13.51
C THR A 196 -3.05 -10.55 -13.68
N ASP A 197 -2.54 -11.18 -14.74
CA ASP A 197 -2.53 -12.65 -14.88
C ASP A 197 -1.34 -13.31 -14.17
N ASP A 198 -0.34 -12.53 -13.77
CA ASP A 198 0.80 -13.04 -13.01
C ASP A 198 0.40 -13.50 -11.60
N VAL A 199 0.23 -14.81 -11.47
CA VAL A 199 -0.15 -15.50 -10.23
C VAL A 199 0.90 -15.39 -9.10
N ASN A 200 2.13 -14.98 -9.41
CA ASN A 200 3.16 -14.79 -8.40
C ASN A 200 3.06 -13.41 -7.74
N VAL A 201 2.32 -12.50 -8.34
CA VAL A 201 2.13 -11.18 -7.77
C VAL A 201 1.08 -11.23 -6.68
N THR A 202 1.48 -10.84 -5.47
CA THR A 202 0.61 -10.85 -4.30
C THR A 202 0.20 -9.45 -3.86
N SER A 203 0.87 -8.39 -4.32
CA SER A 203 0.61 -6.98 -3.96
C SER A 203 0.53 -6.13 -5.22
N ALA A 204 -0.32 -5.09 -5.22
CA ALA A 204 -0.34 -4.10 -6.31
C ALA A 204 0.94 -3.25 -6.37
N ASN A 205 1.74 -3.22 -5.30
CA ASN A 205 3.04 -2.53 -5.29
C ASN A 205 4.16 -3.34 -5.98
N ASN A 206 4.00 -4.65 -6.18
CA ASN A 206 5.08 -5.52 -6.64
C ASN A 206 5.39 -5.35 -8.14
N VAL A 207 6.55 -5.86 -8.52
CA VAL A 207 6.95 -6.07 -9.91
C VAL A 207 6.16 -7.22 -10.53
N THR A 208 5.75 -7.10 -11.79
CA THR A 208 5.16 -8.23 -12.55
C THR A 208 6.26 -9.04 -13.25
N SER A 209 5.93 -10.23 -13.74
CA SER A 209 6.85 -11.04 -14.52
C SER A 209 7.22 -10.35 -15.84
N ALA A 210 8.49 -10.43 -16.21
CA ALA A 210 9.00 -9.83 -17.45
C ALA A 210 8.58 -10.59 -18.72
N THR A 211 8.01 -11.79 -18.58
CA THR A 211 7.56 -12.62 -19.70
C THR A 211 6.19 -13.16 -19.39
N ASP A 212 5.37 -13.28 -20.42
CA ASP A 212 4.05 -13.91 -20.39
C ASP A 212 3.11 -13.33 -19.31
N SER A 213 3.15 -12.01 -19.09
CA SER A 213 2.23 -11.34 -18.18
C SER A 213 1.55 -10.12 -18.79
N THR A 214 0.25 -10.00 -18.54
CA THR A 214 -0.56 -8.81 -18.77
C THR A 214 -0.93 -8.20 -17.44
N ALA A 215 -0.65 -6.91 -17.27
CA ALA A 215 -1.07 -6.20 -16.08
C ALA A 215 -1.51 -4.77 -16.40
N MET A 216 -2.47 -4.27 -15.62
CA MET A 216 -2.90 -2.89 -15.59
C MET A 216 -2.92 -2.43 -14.14
N ARG A 217 -2.33 -1.28 -13.85
CA ARG A 217 -2.27 -0.72 -12.50
C ARG A 217 -2.70 0.74 -12.50
N PHE A 218 -3.69 1.04 -11.67
CA PHE A 218 -4.05 2.40 -11.29
C PHE A 218 -3.35 2.76 -9.99
N VAL A 219 -2.73 3.94 -9.92
CA VAL A 219 -2.09 4.45 -8.70
C VAL A 219 -2.58 5.85 -8.43
N ALA A 220 -3.17 6.08 -7.26
CA ALA A 220 -3.52 7.40 -6.75
C ALA A 220 -2.68 7.73 -5.51
N LEU A 221 -2.11 8.94 -5.45
CA LEU A 221 -1.31 9.46 -4.35
C LEU A 221 -2.08 10.49 -3.54
N SER A 222 -1.62 10.73 -2.31
CA SER A 222 -2.17 11.75 -1.42
C SER A 222 -3.68 11.63 -1.21
N CYS A 223 -4.17 10.39 -1.30
CA CYS A 223 -5.56 10.04 -1.10
C CYS A 223 -5.96 10.37 0.34
N ARG A 224 -7.16 10.90 0.51
CA ARG A 224 -7.82 11.09 1.79
C ARG A 224 -9.02 10.16 1.83
N MET A 225 -9.08 9.29 2.83
CA MET A 225 -10.27 8.51 3.07
C MET A 225 -11.39 9.44 3.56
N ILE A 226 -12.54 9.39 2.89
CA ILE A 226 -13.72 10.20 3.22
C ILE A 226 -14.87 9.37 3.80
N SER A 227 -14.84 8.05 3.58
CA SER A 227 -15.81 7.11 4.12
C SER A 227 -15.14 5.76 4.37
N HIS A 228 -15.52 5.10 5.46
CA HIS A 228 -15.14 3.72 5.77
C HIS A 228 -16.31 3.03 6.48
N LYS A 229 -16.73 1.88 5.96
CA LYS A 229 -17.81 1.08 6.53
C LYS A 229 -17.41 -0.39 6.53
N ALA A 230 -17.37 -0.99 7.72
CA ALA A 230 -17.26 -2.43 7.88
C ALA A 230 -18.66 -3.07 7.88
N SER A 231 -18.80 -4.20 7.20
CA SER A 231 -20.02 -5.02 7.15
C SER A 231 -19.70 -6.48 7.37
N PHE A 232 -20.60 -7.22 8.02
CA PHE A 232 -20.54 -8.66 8.25
C PHE A 232 -21.79 -9.39 7.73
N THR A 233 -22.56 -8.75 6.82
CA THR A 233 -23.87 -9.25 6.38
C THR A 233 -23.82 -10.65 5.75
N ASP A 234 -22.70 -11.01 5.15
CA ASP A 234 -22.41 -12.30 4.50
C ASP A 234 -21.52 -13.22 5.36
N LYS A 235 -21.36 -12.92 6.66
CA LYS A 235 -20.43 -13.59 7.60
C LYS A 235 -18.94 -13.41 7.24
N ILE A 236 -18.63 -12.55 6.28
CA ILE A 236 -17.26 -12.19 5.92
C ILE A 236 -17.09 -10.70 6.25
N LEU A 237 -15.94 -10.32 6.81
CA LEU A 237 -15.64 -8.91 7.02
C LEU A 237 -15.42 -8.26 5.65
N LYS A 238 -16.35 -7.41 5.26
CA LYS A 238 -16.32 -6.60 4.05
C LYS A 238 -16.08 -5.15 4.43
N VAL A 239 -15.19 -4.48 3.71
CA VAL A 239 -14.85 -3.08 3.95
C VAL A 239 -15.16 -2.28 2.72
N THR A 240 -16.04 -1.30 2.85
CA THR A 240 -16.26 -0.28 1.83
C THR A 240 -15.53 0.99 2.24
N ALA A 241 -14.54 1.40 1.45
CA ALA A 241 -13.82 2.65 1.68
C ALA A 241 -13.89 3.55 0.44
N THR A 242 -14.11 4.84 0.66
CA THR A 242 -14.10 5.86 -0.40
C THR A 242 -12.93 6.79 -0.16
N PHE A 243 -12.15 7.02 -1.20
CA PHE A 243 -10.98 7.88 -1.21
C PHE A 243 -11.19 9.04 -2.17
N LYS A 244 -10.70 10.22 -1.76
CA LYS A 244 -10.51 11.37 -2.64
C LYS A 244 -9.03 11.62 -2.86
N TYR A 245 -8.63 11.92 -4.08
CA TYR A 245 -7.25 12.26 -4.40
C TYR A 245 -7.23 13.57 -5.20
N PRO A 246 -6.27 14.47 -4.92
CA PRO A 246 -6.14 15.68 -5.71
C PRO A 246 -5.77 15.32 -7.16
N ALA A 247 -6.09 16.16 -8.13
CA ALA A 247 -5.65 15.91 -9.51
C ALA A 247 -4.15 16.17 -9.72
N MET A 248 -3.62 17.18 -9.03
CA MET A 248 -2.24 17.63 -9.11
C MET A 248 -1.63 17.79 -7.72
N ASN A 249 -0.30 17.72 -7.62
CA ASN A 249 0.42 17.99 -6.38
C ASN A 249 0.30 19.48 -5.98
N LYS A 250 0.87 19.86 -4.84
CA LYS A 250 0.77 21.23 -4.34
C LYS A 250 1.38 22.28 -5.28
N ALA A 251 2.41 21.91 -6.04
CA ALA A 251 3.08 22.77 -7.00
C ALA A 251 2.32 22.89 -8.34
N GLY A 252 1.37 22.00 -8.61
CA GLY A 252 0.61 21.97 -9.85
C GLY A 252 1.42 21.47 -11.05
N ASP A 253 2.52 20.74 -10.83
CA ASP A 253 3.42 20.25 -11.87
C ASP A 253 3.41 18.72 -12.04
N VAL A 254 2.93 17.98 -11.05
CA VAL A 254 2.81 16.51 -11.07
C VAL A 254 1.35 16.10 -10.91
N LYS A 255 0.86 15.19 -11.76
CA LYS A 255 -0.45 14.54 -11.57
C LYS A 255 -0.39 13.61 -10.36
N MET A 256 -1.45 13.52 -9.57
CA MET A 256 -1.46 12.63 -8.40
C MET A 256 -2.15 11.29 -8.65
N PHE A 257 -2.38 10.97 -9.92
CA PHE A 257 -2.78 9.65 -10.34
C PHE A 257 -2.11 9.26 -11.67
N ARG A 258 -1.99 7.96 -11.90
CA ARG A 258 -1.51 7.41 -13.17
C ARG A 258 -2.06 6.02 -13.44
N TRP A 259 -2.05 5.68 -14.74
CA TRP A 259 -2.26 4.34 -15.23
C TRP A 259 -0.95 3.79 -15.77
N GLU A 260 -0.66 2.55 -15.42
CA GLU A 260 0.45 1.78 -15.95
C GLU A 260 -0.11 0.49 -16.54
N SER A 261 0.50 0.01 -17.62
CA SER A 261 0.10 -1.26 -18.21
C SER A 261 1.28 -1.94 -18.87
N THR A 262 1.31 -3.26 -18.81
CA THR A 262 2.19 -4.12 -19.62
C THR A 262 1.36 -5.20 -20.32
N ASN A 263 1.88 -5.74 -21.41
CA ASN A 263 1.21 -6.79 -22.18
C ASN A 263 2.12 -8.00 -22.40
N ASP A 264 1.49 -9.13 -22.72
CA ASP A 264 2.06 -10.45 -23.00
C ASP A 264 3.11 -10.48 -24.14
N GLY A 265 3.28 -9.38 -24.85
CA GLY A 265 4.23 -9.27 -25.97
C GLY A 265 5.49 -8.46 -25.66
N ASP A 266 5.54 -7.76 -24.52
CA ASP A 266 6.68 -6.93 -24.11
C ASP A 266 7.47 -7.63 -23.01
N THR A 267 8.81 -7.49 -23.07
CA THR A 267 9.72 -8.03 -22.04
C THR A 267 9.84 -7.09 -20.82
N SER A 268 9.07 -6.00 -20.81
CA SER A 268 9.15 -4.92 -19.84
C SER A 268 8.06 -5.08 -18.77
N PRO A 269 8.39 -5.55 -17.55
CA PRO A 269 7.39 -5.69 -16.50
C PRO A 269 6.93 -4.34 -15.95
N LEU A 270 5.80 -4.32 -15.25
CA LEU A 270 5.51 -3.22 -14.33
C LEU A 270 6.53 -3.28 -13.19
N LEU A 271 7.21 -2.16 -12.94
CA LEU A 271 8.22 -2.08 -11.88
C LEU A 271 7.57 -1.99 -10.50
N VAL A 272 8.36 -2.28 -9.46
CA VAL A 272 7.95 -2.05 -8.07
C VAL A 272 7.63 -0.58 -7.85
N LEU A 273 6.55 -0.28 -7.12
CA LEU A 273 6.28 1.09 -6.69
C LEU A 273 7.28 1.48 -5.60
N PRO A 274 7.89 2.68 -5.65
CA PRO A 274 8.80 3.13 -4.60
C PRO A 274 8.08 3.18 -3.24
N PRO A 275 8.79 3.28 -2.11
CA PRO A 275 8.16 3.61 -0.83
C PRO A 275 7.29 4.87 -0.94
N TYR A 276 6.18 4.94 -0.19
CA TYR A 276 5.36 6.15 -0.16
C TYR A 276 5.87 7.09 0.94
N ASP A 277 6.85 7.93 0.60
CA ASP A 277 7.62 8.75 1.54
C ASP A 277 7.50 10.27 1.32
N ASP A 278 7.00 10.72 0.18
CA ASP A 278 6.74 12.14 -0.09
C ASP A 278 5.30 12.42 -0.59
N ASP A 279 4.92 13.69 -0.49
CA ASP A 279 3.57 14.16 -0.79
C ASP A 279 3.37 14.61 -2.24
N ASP A 280 4.46 14.79 -2.97
CA ASP A 280 4.51 15.68 -4.12
C ASP A 280 5.26 15.05 -5.32
N SER A 281 5.83 13.85 -5.17
CA SER A 281 6.56 13.19 -6.23
C SER A 281 6.30 11.67 -6.27
N TYR A 282 6.63 11.11 -7.42
CA TYR A 282 6.54 9.68 -7.69
C TYR A 282 7.92 9.01 -7.67
N THR A 283 8.96 9.77 -7.31
CA THR A 283 10.37 9.45 -7.52
C THR A 283 11.08 9.17 -6.21
#